data_AF-A0AAP9MYS1-F1
#
_entry.id   AF-A0AAP9MYS1-F1
#
_cell.length_a   1.000
_cell.length_b   1.000
_cell.length_c   1.000
_cell.angle_alpha   90.00
_cell.angle_beta   90.00
_cell.angle_gamma   90.00
#
_symmetry.space_group_name_H-M   'P 1'
#
loop_
_entity.id
_entity.type
_entity.pdbx_description
1 polymer ?
#
loop_
_entity_poly.entity_id
_entity_poly.type
_entity_poly.pdbx_seq_one_letter_code
_entity_poly.pdbx_strand_id
1 'polypeptide(L)'
;MNSATLRLDPVDGASASDYGLLKPSTMPHSLSVAGLAATLLAAVYCGWGNHTLPDFAAWSSTVWMGVALLSAVLITPRVFAPGYLLSLLPFLLAWRVAAMNDAEVMVWVASIAAIPIFLQFVDCAFSDLRRDRSKPGAWLGTLLWQATLVRMYFGLNELCHSAEKIFAGMGWFHKLEAGFQGFGLGEMAAAFVILGGLIEFASAVSVGLGLFARLGAFVSLIYFLVATVGFGGEWSRGYAWASAGGGGWEYVMLLMIVFGGVMMTGAGKFSLDGWLLHRRLIPQRLVPLAVNKQGQG
;
A
#
# COMPACT_ATOMS: atom_id res chain seq x y z
N MET A 1 51.91 -2.28 -12.88
CA MET A 1 50.70 -2.16 -13.72
C MET A 1 49.52 -2.01 -12.79
N ASN A 2 49.05 -0.78 -12.56
CA ASN A 2 47.83 -0.53 -11.79
C ASN A 2 46.67 -0.94 -12.69
N SER A 3 46.08 -2.10 -12.42
CA SER A 3 44.79 -2.46 -12.98
C SER A 3 43.82 -1.36 -12.58
N ALA A 4 43.34 -0.58 -13.55
CA ALA A 4 42.25 0.35 -13.33
C ALA A 4 41.06 -0.49 -12.90
N THR A 5 40.77 -0.51 -11.60
CA THR A 5 39.52 -1.05 -11.08
C THR A 5 38.41 -0.24 -11.73
N LEU A 6 37.79 -0.83 -12.75
CA LEU A 6 36.56 -0.33 -13.36
C LEU A 6 35.55 -0.19 -12.21
N ARG A 7 35.41 1.03 -11.69
CA ARG A 7 34.27 1.40 -10.86
C ARG A 7 33.07 1.36 -11.79
N LEU A 8 32.40 0.21 -11.80
CA LEU A 8 31.08 0.10 -12.39
C LEU A 8 30.16 0.90 -11.47
N ASP A 9 29.65 2.02 -11.97
CA ASP A 9 28.61 2.76 -11.24
C ASP A 9 27.42 1.81 -11.07
N PRO A 10 27.01 1.49 -9.82
CA PRO A 10 25.90 0.59 -9.58
C PRO A 10 24.59 1.19 -10.09
N VAL A 11 23.57 0.34 -10.27
CA VAL A 11 22.21 0.80 -10.62
C VAL A 11 21.59 1.54 -9.44
N ASP A 12 20.93 2.66 -9.74
CA ASP A 12 20.28 3.51 -8.74
C ASP A 12 19.28 2.71 -7.90
N GLY A 13 19.44 2.79 -6.58
CA GLY A 13 18.63 2.10 -5.59
C GLY A 13 19.01 0.65 -5.32
N ALA A 14 20.15 0.18 -5.84
CA ALA A 14 20.78 -1.06 -5.37
C ALA A 14 21.31 -0.91 -3.92
N SER A 15 21.71 0.29 -3.52
CA SER A 15 22.07 0.64 -2.14
C SER A 15 21.12 1.69 -1.57
N ALA A 16 21.04 1.77 -0.23
CA ALA A 16 20.20 2.77 0.44
C ALA A 16 20.74 4.21 0.27
N SER A 17 22.03 4.33 -0.05
CA SER A 17 22.71 5.59 -0.35
C SER A 17 22.33 6.17 -1.71
N ASP A 18 21.71 5.39 -2.60
CA ASP A 18 21.52 5.70 -4.02
C ASP A 18 20.03 5.83 -4.44
N TYR A 19 19.18 6.22 -3.50
CA TYR A 19 17.78 6.51 -3.81
C TYR A 19 17.65 7.89 -4.45
N GLY A 20 17.89 7.97 -5.76
CA GLY A 20 17.67 9.16 -6.57
C GLY A 20 16.21 9.63 -6.60
N LEU A 21 15.98 10.89 -6.96
CA LEU A 21 14.63 11.45 -7.10
C LEU A 21 13.93 10.84 -8.33
N LEU A 22 13.06 9.86 -8.08
CA LEU A 22 12.14 9.28 -9.04
C LEU A 22 11.13 10.34 -9.48
N LYS A 23 10.83 10.41 -10.78
CA LYS A 23 9.82 11.35 -11.33
C LYS A 23 9.26 10.83 -12.67
N PRO A 24 7.95 11.01 -12.94
CA PRO A 24 7.40 10.82 -14.28
C PRO A 24 8.01 11.83 -15.26
N SER A 25 8.17 11.42 -16.52
CA SER A 25 8.76 12.24 -17.58
C SER A 25 7.73 12.87 -18.52
N THR A 26 6.59 12.20 -18.72
CA THR A 26 5.59 12.56 -19.72
C THR A 26 4.22 12.81 -19.12
N MET A 27 3.83 12.05 -18.10
CA MET A 27 2.46 12.08 -17.60
C MET A 27 2.20 13.36 -16.77
N PRO A 28 1.27 14.24 -17.19
CA PRO A 28 1.03 15.51 -16.51
C PRO A 28 0.44 15.32 -15.12
N HIS A 29 1.02 16.03 -14.15
CA HIS A 29 0.58 15.94 -12.76
C HIS A 29 -0.86 16.46 -12.53
N SER A 30 -1.23 17.49 -13.27
CA SER A 30 -2.54 18.15 -13.19
C SER A 30 -3.72 17.20 -13.45
N LEU A 31 -3.56 16.17 -14.30
CA LEU A 31 -4.64 15.22 -14.58
C LEU A 31 -5.00 14.38 -13.34
N SER A 32 -4.00 13.91 -12.58
CA SER A 32 -4.25 13.20 -11.32
C SER A 32 -4.84 14.13 -10.26
N VAL A 33 -4.38 15.38 -10.17
CA VAL A 33 -4.95 16.38 -9.24
C VAL A 33 -6.42 16.65 -9.58
N ALA A 34 -6.75 16.83 -10.87
CA ALA A 34 -8.13 17.03 -11.32
C ALA A 34 -9.00 15.80 -11.02
N GLY A 35 -8.49 14.58 -11.27
CA GLY A 35 -9.19 13.34 -10.96
C GLY A 35 -9.45 13.16 -9.46
N LEU A 36 -8.46 13.46 -8.61
CA LEU A 36 -8.61 13.42 -7.15
C LEU A 36 -9.60 14.48 -6.65
N ALA A 37 -9.57 15.70 -7.21
CA ALA A 37 -10.52 16.75 -6.87
C ALA A 37 -11.95 16.38 -7.27
N ALA A 38 -12.15 15.82 -8.47
CA ALA A 38 -13.44 15.32 -8.90
C ALA A 38 -13.94 14.18 -8.00
N THR A 39 -13.05 13.27 -7.59
CA THR A 39 -13.39 12.16 -6.68
C THR A 39 -13.75 12.67 -5.29
N LEU A 40 -13.08 13.72 -4.79
CA LEU A 40 -13.44 14.38 -3.53
C LEU A 40 -14.84 15.01 -3.61
N LEU A 41 -15.16 15.70 -4.71
CA LEU A 41 -16.50 16.25 -4.92
C LEU A 41 -17.56 15.15 -4.98
N ALA A 42 -17.25 14.03 -5.64
CA ALA A 42 -18.12 12.86 -5.67
C ALA A 42 -18.30 12.24 -4.28
N ALA A 43 -17.27 12.18 -3.44
CA ALA A 43 -17.36 11.72 -2.06
C ALA A 43 -18.29 12.61 -1.22
N VAL A 44 -18.17 13.95 -1.35
CA VAL A 44 -19.05 14.91 -0.68
C VAL A 44 -20.50 14.76 -1.15
N TYR A 45 -20.72 14.63 -2.46
CA TYR A 45 -22.04 14.39 -3.02
C TYR A 45 -22.63 13.06 -2.52
N CYS A 46 -21.83 12.00 -2.49
CA CYS A 46 -22.26 10.69 -2.02
C CYS A 46 -22.57 10.66 -0.52
N GLY A 47 -21.87 11.44 0.30
CA GLY A 47 -22.09 11.52 1.74
C GLY A 47 -23.30 12.38 2.13
N TRP A 48 -23.43 13.58 1.54
CA TRP A 48 -24.40 14.58 1.98
C TRP A 48 -25.45 14.97 0.93
N GLY A 49 -25.24 14.63 -0.35
CA GLY A 49 -26.18 14.93 -1.43
C GLY A 49 -27.20 13.83 -1.65
N ASN A 50 -26.73 12.60 -1.95
CA ASN A 50 -27.60 11.45 -2.21
C ASN A 50 -27.58 10.38 -1.09
N HIS A 51 -26.72 10.56 -0.08
CA HIS A 51 -26.57 9.69 1.09
C HIS A 51 -26.26 8.22 0.78
N THR A 52 -25.65 7.90 -0.37
CA THR A 52 -25.20 6.53 -0.67
C THR A 52 -24.00 6.12 0.19
N LEU A 53 -23.21 7.07 0.68
CA LEU A 53 -22.25 6.82 1.75
C LEU A 53 -22.91 7.11 3.10
N PRO A 54 -23.17 6.09 3.94
CA PRO A 54 -23.79 6.31 5.24
C PRO A 54 -22.79 6.83 6.28
N ASP A 55 -23.33 7.33 7.40
CA ASP A 55 -22.67 7.44 8.70
C ASP A 55 -21.17 7.87 8.70
N PHE A 56 -20.31 7.04 9.30
CA PHE A 56 -18.88 7.19 9.34
C PHE A 56 -18.22 6.99 7.96
N ALA A 57 -18.84 6.24 7.05
CA ALA A 57 -18.31 6.03 5.70
C ALA A 57 -18.24 7.33 4.89
N ALA A 58 -19.23 8.22 5.04
CA ALA A 58 -19.24 9.55 4.42
C ALA A 58 -18.06 10.42 4.91
N TRP A 59 -17.86 10.47 6.23
CA TRP A 59 -16.79 11.23 6.85
C TRP A 59 -15.42 10.66 6.48
N SER A 60 -15.21 9.36 6.64
CA SER A 60 -13.93 8.70 6.38
C SER A 60 -13.51 8.89 4.91
N SER A 61 -14.42 8.63 3.95
CA SER A 61 -14.14 8.76 2.53
C SER A 61 -13.77 10.19 2.15
N THR A 62 -14.49 11.18 2.68
CA THR A 62 -14.25 12.60 2.37
C THR A 62 -12.94 13.10 2.96
N VAL A 63 -12.66 12.77 4.22
CA VAL A 63 -11.40 13.14 4.89
C VAL A 63 -10.21 12.53 4.16
N TRP A 64 -10.27 11.23 3.85
CA TRP A 64 -9.19 10.56 3.15
C TRP A 64 -9.01 11.10 1.74
N MET A 65 -10.07 11.37 0.98
CA MET A 65 -9.94 12.05 -0.31
C MET A 65 -9.32 13.44 -0.19
N GLY A 66 -9.62 14.17 0.88
CA GLY A 66 -8.96 15.44 1.21
C GLY A 66 -7.46 15.27 1.42
N VAL A 67 -7.05 14.27 2.21
CA VAL A 67 -5.63 13.92 2.40
C VAL A 67 -4.98 13.55 1.07
N ALA A 68 -5.65 12.73 0.25
CA ALA A 68 -5.16 12.32 -1.06
C ALA A 68 -4.86 13.52 -1.96
N LEU A 69 -5.81 14.45 -2.06
CA LEU A 69 -5.69 15.67 -2.84
C LEU A 69 -4.60 16.61 -2.30
N LEU A 70 -4.53 16.80 -0.98
CA LEU A 70 -3.50 17.64 -0.35
C LEU A 70 -2.11 17.06 -0.57
N SER A 71 -1.91 15.75 -0.42
CA SER A 71 -0.64 15.09 -0.71
C SER A 71 -0.28 15.25 -2.19
N ALA A 72 -1.24 15.07 -3.09
CA ALA A 72 -1.03 15.30 -4.52
C ALA A 72 -0.61 16.74 -4.81
N VAL A 73 -1.30 17.75 -4.27
CA VAL A 73 -1.00 19.17 -4.57
C VAL A 73 0.28 19.65 -3.89
N LEU A 74 0.54 19.25 -2.65
CA LEU A 74 1.59 19.84 -1.81
C LEU A 74 2.89 19.02 -1.80
N ILE A 75 2.80 17.69 -1.89
CA ILE A 75 3.96 16.81 -1.68
C ILE A 75 4.48 16.27 -3.01
N THR A 76 3.61 15.73 -3.88
CA THR A 76 4.00 15.10 -5.15
C THR A 76 4.85 15.98 -6.07
N PRO A 77 4.60 17.30 -6.22
CA PRO A 77 5.43 18.15 -7.08
C PRO A 77 6.85 18.35 -6.56
N ARG A 78 7.05 18.19 -5.24
CA ARG A 78 8.34 18.37 -4.56
C ARG A 78 9.11 17.07 -4.47
N VAL A 79 8.42 15.99 -4.09
CA VAL A 79 8.98 14.64 -3.90
C VAL A 79 7.97 13.61 -4.39
N PHE A 80 8.15 13.17 -5.64
CA PHE A 80 7.14 12.37 -6.34
C PHE A 80 6.80 11.06 -5.63
N ALA A 81 7.78 10.21 -5.29
CA ALA A 81 7.47 8.89 -4.71
C ALA A 81 6.70 8.98 -3.37
N PRO A 82 7.13 9.77 -2.37
CA PRO A 82 6.33 9.96 -1.15
C PRO A 82 4.98 10.60 -1.40
N GLY A 83 4.91 11.65 -2.22
CA GLY A 83 3.64 12.33 -2.51
C GLY A 83 2.66 11.42 -3.23
N TYR A 84 3.13 10.63 -4.19
CA TYR A 84 2.35 9.64 -4.91
C TYR A 84 1.80 8.58 -3.94
N LEU A 85 2.66 7.97 -3.13
CA LEU A 85 2.27 6.96 -2.13
C LEU A 85 1.27 7.49 -1.10
N LEU A 86 1.52 8.70 -0.58
CA LEU A 86 0.62 9.38 0.36
C LEU A 86 -0.68 9.85 -0.28
N SER A 87 -0.73 10.02 -1.60
CA SER A 87 -1.98 10.27 -2.33
C SER A 87 -2.72 8.98 -2.67
N LEU A 88 -2.00 7.91 -3.00
CA LEU A 88 -2.55 6.64 -3.47
C LEU A 88 -3.30 5.89 -2.36
N LEU A 89 -2.69 5.74 -1.17
CA LEU A 89 -3.33 5.02 -0.07
C LEU A 89 -4.70 5.60 0.32
N PRO A 90 -4.84 6.90 0.62
CA PRO A 90 -6.14 7.44 0.98
C PRO A 90 -7.14 7.45 -0.19
N PHE A 91 -6.67 7.59 -1.43
CA PHE A 91 -7.50 7.43 -2.62
C PHE A 91 -8.08 6.02 -2.74
N LEU A 92 -7.24 4.98 -2.66
CA LEU A 92 -7.68 3.58 -2.71
C LEU A 92 -8.61 3.23 -1.56
N LEU A 93 -8.34 3.75 -0.36
CA LEU A 93 -9.19 3.55 0.81
C LEU A 93 -10.61 4.10 0.56
N ALA A 94 -10.71 5.36 0.12
CA ALA A 94 -11.99 6.00 -0.15
C ALA A 94 -12.73 5.33 -1.32
N TRP A 95 -12.01 4.93 -2.37
CA TRP A 95 -12.58 4.19 -3.49
C TRP A 95 -13.15 2.82 -3.05
N ARG A 96 -12.42 2.08 -2.20
CA ARG A 96 -12.92 0.81 -1.64
C ARG A 96 -14.17 1.02 -0.80
N VAL A 97 -14.18 2.02 0.09
CA VAL A 97 -15.36 2.34 0.92
C VAL A 97 -16.57 2.68 0.06
N ALA A 98 -16.38 3.44 -1.02
CA ALA A 98 -17.45 3.74 -1.97
C ALA A 98 -18.01 2.48 -2.65
N ALA A 99 -17.13 1.58 -3.10
CA ALA A 99 -17.54 0.32 -3.72
C ALA A 99 -18.30 -0.60 -2.76
N MET A 100 -17.97 -0.59 -1.47
CA MET A 100 -18.66 -1.39 -0.46
C MET A 100 -20.06 -0.87 -0.11
N ASN A 101 -20.31 0.42 -0.33
CA ASN A 101 -21.59 1.07 -0.01
C ASN A 101 -22.41 1.37 -1.27
N ASP A 102 -22.09 0.75 -2.40
CA ASP A 102 -22.78 0.95 -3.68
C ASP A 102 -22.87 2.45 -4.09
N ALA A 103 -21.86 3.24 -3.72
CA ALA A 103 -21.79 4.67 -4.05
C ALA A 103 -21.31 4.86 -5.49
N GLU A 104 -22.13 4.45 -6.46
CA GLU A 104 -21.77 4.31 -7.88
C GLU A 104 -21.12 5.56 -8.47
N VAL A 105 -21.65 6.74 -8.18
CA VAL A 105 -21.11 8.01 -8.69
C VAL A 105 -19.64 8.17 -8.29
N MET A 106 -19.31 7.96 -7.02
CA MET A 106 -17.94 8.04 -6.54
C MET A 106 -17.08 6.91 -7.12
N VAL A 107 -17.61 5.69 -7.23
CA VAL A 107 -16.88 4.55 -7.82
C VAL A 107 -16.48 4.83 -9.26
N TRP A 108 -17.38 5.35 -10.09
CA TRP A 108 -17.08 5.67 -11.49
C TRP A 108 -16.07 6.81 -11.61
N VAL A 109 -16.26 7.89 -10.85
CA VAL A 109 -15.33 9.04 -10.87
C VAL A 109 -13.94 8.61 -10.38
N ALA A 110 -13.86 7.83 -9.32
CA ALA A 110 -12.61 7.27 -8.82
C ALA A 110 -11.96 6.33 -9.85
N SER A 111 -12.73 5.48 -10.53
CA SER A 111 -12.20 4.57 -11.57
C SER A 111 -11.56 5.35 -12.72
N ILE A 112 -12.16 6.46 -13.14
CA ILE A 112 -11.59 7.34 -14.16
C ILE A 112 -10.34 8.05 -13.62
N ALA A 113 -10.38 8.53 -12.38
CA ALA A 113 -9.23 9.18 -11.72
C ALA A 113 -8.05 8.22 -11.49
N ALA A 114 -8.30 6.92 -11.36
CA ALA A 114 -7.27 5.90 -11.21
C ALA A 114 -6.38 5.79 -12.46
N ILE A 115 -6.91 6.07 -13.65
CA ILE A 115 -6.17 5.99 -14.92
C ILE A 115 -4.96 6.93 -14.92
N PRO A 116 -5.09 8.26 -14.73
CA PRO A 116 -3.93 9.15 -14.71
C PRO A 116 -2.97 8.86 -13.55
N ILE A 117 -3.48 8.43 -12.38
CA ILE A 117 -2.65 8.03 -11.25
C ILE A 117 -1.78 6.82 -11.63
N PHE A 118 -2.39 5.77 -12.19
CA PHE A 118 -1.68 4.57 -12.66
C PHE A 118 -0.67 4.90 -13.75
N LEU A 119 -1.04 5.73 -14.73
CA LEU A 119 -0.13 6.16 -15.80
C LEU A 119 1.07 6.95 -15.26
N GLN A 120 0.93 7.74 -14.19
CA GLN A 120 2.06 8.42 -13.55
C GLN A 120 3.05 7.43 -12.93
N PHE A 121 2.54 6.39 -12.27
CA PHE A 121 3.37 5.35 -11.71
C PHE A 121 4.13 4.59 -12.80
N VAL A 122 3.42 4.18 -13.86
CA VAL A 122 4.00 3.48 -15.00
C VAL A 122 5.04 4.32 -15.72
N ASP A 123 4.75 5.60 -15.98
CA ASP A 123 5.70 6.54 -16.59
C ASP A 123 6.94 6.75 -15.72
N CYS A 124 6.77 6.88 -14.40
CA CYS A 124 7.89 6.96 -13.46
C CYS A 124 8.78 5.70 -13.53
N ALA A 125 8.18 4.50 -13.49
CA ALA A 125 8.91 3.25 -13.56
C ALA A 125 9.66 3.09 -14.89
N PHE A 126 9.00 3.38 -16.02
CA PHE A 126 9.64 3.32 -17.33
C PHE A 126 10.73 4.37 -17.52
N SER A 127 10.53 5.59 -17.01
CA SER A 127 11.53 6.65 -17.08
C SER A 127 12.81 6.26 -16.35
N ASP A 128 12.67 5.68 -15.17
CA ASP A 128 13.79 5.19 -14.38
C ASP A 128 14.49 3.98 -15.03
N LEU A 129 13.73 2.99 -15.53
CA LEU A 129 14.29 1.85 -16.27
C LEU A 129 15.02 2.27 -17.55
N ARG A 130 14.50 3.28 -18.28
CA ARG A 130 15.16 3.81 -19.48
C ARG A 130 16.46 4.52 -19.14
N ARG A 131 16.50 5.26 -18.03
CA ARG A 131 17.69 5.96 -17.55
C ARG A 131 18.83 4.99 -17.24
N ASP A 132 18.52 3.85 -16.63
CA ASP A 132 19.52 2.88 -16.18
C ASP A 132 19.83 1.78 -17.21
N ARG A 133 19.16 1.78 -18.38
CA ARG A 133 19.25 0.70 -19.37
C ARG A 133 20.68 0.41 -19.87
N SER A 134 21.53 1.44 -19.95
CA SER A 134 22.92 1.31 -20.39
C SER A 134 23.90 1.02 -19.25
N LYS A 135 23.45 1.06 -17.99
CA LYS A 135 24.32 0.82 -16.84
C LYS A 135 24.60 -0.68 -16.67
N PRO A 136 25.83 -1.06 -16.29
CA PRO A 136 26.12 -2.42 -15.84
C PRO A 136 25.15 -2.84 -14.72
N GLY A 137 24.44 -3.95 -14.90
CA GLY A 137 23.48 -4.44 -13.91
C GLY A 137 22.04 -3.93 -14.06
N ALA A 138 21.67 -3.28 -15.17
CA ALA A 138 20.30 -2.80 -15.43
C ALA A 138 19.17 -3.82 -15.14
N TRP A 139 19.44 -5.12 -15.30
CA TRP A 139 18.51 -6.21 -14.94
C TRP A 139 18.08 -6.18 -13.46
N LEU A 140 18.97 -5.76 -12.56
CA LEU A 140 18.68 -5.59 -11.14
C LEU A 140 17.63 -4.49 -10.93
N GLY A 141 17.71 -3.40 -11.69
CA GLY A 141 16.70 -2.34 -11.70
C GLY A 141 15.32 -2.87 -12.05
N THR A 142 15.22 -3.76 -13.04
CA THR A 142 13.97 -4.45 -13.40
C THR A 142 13.43 -5.29 -12.25
N LEU A 143 14.30 -6.06 -11.58
CA LEU A 143 13.88 -6.86 -10.42
C LEU A 143 13.43 -5.99 -9.23
N LEU A 144 14.07 -4.85 -8.99
CA LEU A 144 13.66 -3.91 -7.95
C LEU A 144 12.26 -3.34 -8.22
N TRP A 145 11.94 -3.03 -9.49
CA TRP A 145 10.59 -2.59 -9.87
C TRP A 145 9.56 -3.72 -9.81
N GLN A 146 9.92 -4.94 -10.18
CA GLN A 146 9.06 -6.12 -9.96
C GLN A 146 8.75 -6.31 -8.47
N ALA A 147 9.77 -6.27 -7.61
CA ALA A 147 9.59 -6.38 -6.16
C ALA A 147 8.73 -5.21 -5.61
N THR A 148 8.91 -4.00 -6.12
CA THR A 148 8.08 -2.83 -5.76
C THR A 148 6.62 -3.05 -6.12
N LEU A 149 6.33 -3.54 -7.33
CA LEU A 149 4.97 -3.85 -7.79
C LEU A 149 4.30 -4.90 -6.90
N VAL A 150 4.99 -6.01 -6.66
CA VAL A 150 4.49 -7.09 -5.79
C VAL A 150 4.25 -6.59 -4.37
N ARG A 151 5.21 -5.85 -3.80
CA ARG A 151 5.10 -5.25 -2.46
C ARG A 151 3.89 -4.31 -2.38
N MET A 152 3.75 -3.38 -3.32
CA MET A 152 2.66 -2.42 -3.33
C MET A 152 1.31 -3.12 -3.50
N TYR A 153 1.21 -4.10 -4.40
CA TYR A 153 -0.03 -4.84 -4.65
C TYR A 153 -0.51 -5.56 -3.38
N PHE A 154 0.34 -6.42 -2.80
CA PHE A 154 -0.06 -7.20 -1.62
C PHE A 154 -0.14 -6.34 -0.35
N GLY A 155 0.74 -5.37 -0.18
CA GLY A 155 0.66 -4.44 0.95
C GLY A 155 -0.61 -3.58 0.90
N LEU A 156 -0.93 -2.99 -0.26
CA LEU A 156 -2.16 -2.19 -0.40
C LEU A 156 -3.42 -3.05 -0.50
N ASN A 157 -3.33 -4.36 -0.74
CA ASN A 157 -4.47 -5.24 -0.59
C ASN A 157 -4.98 -5.28 0.86
N GLU A 158 -4.08 -5.25 1.85
CA GLU A 158 -4.47 -5.18 3.28
C GLU A 158 -5.29 -3.93 3.59
N LEU A 159 -5.13 -2.86 2.80
CA LEU A 159 -5.97 -1.67 2.92
C LEU A 159 -7.44 -1.97 2.65
N CYS A 160 -7.73 -2.87 1.71
CA CYS A 160 -9.10 -3.26 1.39
C CYS A 160 -9.77 -4.03 2.53
N HIS A 161 -9.00 -4.88 3.22
CA HIS A 161 -9.44 -5.60 4.42
C HIS A 161 -9.58 -4.67 5.64
N SER A 162 -8.73 -3.66 5.73
CA SER A 162 -8.88 -2.62 6.76
C SER A 162 -10.13 -1.76 6.52
N ALA A 163 -10.39 -1.40 5.25
CA ALA A 163 -11.51 -0.56 4.84
C ALA A 163 -12.85 -1.11 5.33
N GLU A 164 -13.10 -2.39 5.09
CA GLU A 164 -14.34 -3.06 5.50
C GLU A 164 -14.53 -3.07 7.03
N LYS A 165 -13.44 -3.17 7.79
CA LYS A 165 -13.48 -3.28 9.25
C LYS A 165 -13.69 -1.94 9.92
N ILE A 166 -12.97 -0.89 9.51
CA ILE A 166 -12.91 0.35 10.31
C ILE A 166 -13.25 1.62 9.55
N PHE A 167 -13.54 1.57 8.24
CA PHE A 167 -13.83 2.77 7.44
C PHE A 167 -15.15 2.71 6.65
N ALA A 168 -15.70 1.52 6.40
CA ALA A 168 -16.85 1.32 5.53
C ALA A 168 -18.22 1.63 6.16
N GLY A 169 -18.26 2.09 7.41
CA GLY A 169 -19.48 2.46 8.13
C GLY A 169 -19.99 1.39 9.09
N MET A 170 -21.01 1.75 9.89
CA MET A 170 -21.49 0.89 10.98
C MET A 170 -22.17 -0.38 10.47
N GLY A 171 -22.83 -0.30 9.31
CA GLY A 171 -23.46 -1.47 8.69
C GLY A 171 -22.46 -2.57 8.34
N TRP A 172 -21.29 -2.22 7.81
CA TRP A 172 -20.22 -3.17 7.52
C TRP A 172 -19.52 -3.65 8.79
N PHE A 173 -19.28 -2.75 9.74
CA PHE A 173 -18.72 -3.10 11.04
C PHE A 173 -19.53 -4.20 11.75
N HIS A 174 -20.84 -4.01 11.89
CA HIS A 174 -21.71 -4.96 12.58
C HIS A 174 -21.87 -6.29 11.83
N LYS A 175 -21.79 -6.29 10.49
CA LYS A 175 -21.74 -7.53 9.70
C LYS A 175 -20.50 -8.36 10.05
N LEU A 176 -19.33 -7.73 10.14
CA LEU A 176 -18.09 -8.39 10.51
C LEU A 176 -18.08 -8.81 11.97
N GLU A 177 -18.60 -7.98 12.87
CA GLU A 177 -18.79 -8.31 14.28
C GLU A 177 -19.62 -9.58 14.44
N ALA A 178 -20.77 -9.67 13.77
CA ALA A 178 -21.62 -10.86 13.79
C ALA A 178 -20.88 -12.11 13.24
N GLY A 179 -20.06 -11.94 12.20
CA GLY A 179 -19.20 -13.01 11.68
C GLY A 179 -18.19 -13.50 12.73
N PHE A 180 -17.54 -12.58 13.42
CA PHE A 180 -16.56 -12.87 14.47
C PHE A 180 -17.21 -13.49 15.72
N GLN A 181 -18.45 -13.11 16.05
CA GLN A 181 -19.24 -13.79 17.09
C GLN A 181 -19.47 -15.26 16.72
N GLY A 182 -19.70 -15.56 15.44
CA GLY A 182 -19.81 -16.93 14.92
C GLY A 182 -18.56 -17.79 15.11
N PHE A 183 -17.39 -17.19 15.30
CA PHE A 183 -16.13 -17.90 15.65
C PHE A 183 -15.93 -18.12 17.16
N GLY A 184 -16.93 -17.82 17.98
CA GLY A 184 -16.88 -18.02 19.43
C GLY A 184 -16.19 -16.89 20.20
N LEU A 185 -15.96 -15.73 19.57
CA LEU A 185 -15.37 -14.56 20.23
C LEU A 185 -16.38 -13.79 21.10
N GLY A 186 -17.69 -14.05 20.94
CA GLY A 186 -18.75 -13.47 21.76
C GLY A 186 -18.65 -11.95 21.87
N GLU A 187 -18.64 -11.43 23.10
CA GLU A 187 -18.57 -9.99 23.40
C GLU A 187 -17.26 -9.33 22.93
N MET A 188 -16.19 -10.10 22.69
CA MET A 188 -14.91 -9.55 22.22
C MET A 188 -14.86 -9.34 20.70
N ALA A 189 -15.88 -9.79 19.95
CA ALA A 189 -15.88 -9.76 18.49
C ALA A 189 -15.61 -8.36 17.92
N ALA A 190 -16.29 -7.33 18.42
CA ALA A 190 -16.09 -5.94 18.00
C ALA A 190 -14.64 -5.48 18.19
N ALA A 191 -14.03 -5.81 19.33
CA ALA A 191 -12.65 -5.45 19.61
C ALA A 191 -11.67 -6.12 18.64
N PHE A 192 -11.93 -7.38 18.27
CA PHE A 192 -11.13 -8.11 17.28
C PHE A 192 -11.30 -7.57 15.85
N VAL A 193 -12.50 -7.11 15.47
CA VAL A 193 -12.73 -6.42 14.18
C VAL A 193 -11.89 -5.14 14.12
N ILE A 194 -11.92 -4.30 15.17
CA ILE A 194 -11.12 -3.08 15.23
C ILE A 194 -9.62 -3.40 15.20
N LEU A 195 -9.18 -4.34 16.04
CA LEU A 195 -7.77 -4.74 16.13
C LEU A 195 -7.26 -5.26 14.79
N GLY A 196 -8.01 -6.15 14.13
CA GLY A 196 -7.70 -6.65 12.80
C GLY A 196 -7.59 -5.51 11.79
N GLY A 197 -8.58 -4.61 11.76
CA GLY A 197 -8.58 -3.47 10.83
C GLY A 197 -7.42 -2.51 11.04
N LEU A 198 -7.00 -2.29 12.29
CA LEU A 198 -5.82 -1.48 12.62
C LEU A 198 -4.51 -2.16 12.21
N ILE A 199 -4.39 -3.47 12.42
CA ILE A 199 -3.20 -4.25 12.02
C ILE A 199 -3.07 -4.26 10.49
N GLU A 200 -4.16 -4.54 9.77
CA GLU A 200 -4.20 -4.53 8.30
C GLU A 200 -3.93 -3.12 7.75
N PHE A 201 -4.43 -2.06 8.40
CA PHE A 201 -4.08 -0.69 8.03
C PHE A 201 -2.59 -0.40 8.21
N ALA A 202 -2.04 -0.78 9.36
CA ALA A 202 -0.62 -0.64 9.66
C ALA A 202 0.23 -1.46 8.67
N SER A 203 -0.25 -2.63 8.24
CA SER A 203 0.35 -3.45 7.20
C SER A 203 0.37 -2.74 5.85
N ALA A 204 -0.75 -2.13 5.44
CA ALA A 204 -0.83 -1.35 4.21
C ALA A 204 0.08 -0.11 4.21
N VAL A 205 0.16 0.59 5.34
CA VAL A 205 1.10 1.72 5.49
C VAL A 205 2.55 1.22 5.46
N SER A 206 2.87 0.21 6.25
CA SER A 206 4.26 -0.23 6.41
C SER A 206 4.79 -0.99 5.21
N VAL A 207 4.08 -2.01 4.73
CA VAL A 207 4.48 -2.82 3.58
C VAL A 207 4.07 -2.13 2.29
N GLY A 208 2.83 -1.64 2.18
CA GLY A 208 2.29 -1.03 0.95
C GLY A 208 2.92 0.31 0.58
N LEU A 209 3.14 1.22 1.55
CA LEU A 209 3.91 2.46 1.30
C LEU A 209 5.42 2.29 1.52
N GLY A 210 5.81 1.20 2.18
CA GLY A 210 7.20 0.92 2.48
C GLY A 210 7.75 1.82 3.60
N LEU A 211 7.02 1.94 4.71
CA LEU A 211 7.44 2.64 5.93
C LEU A 211 7.77 1.62 7.03
N PHE A 212 9.05 1.54 7.43
CA PHE A 212 9.59 0.46 8.26
C PHE A 212 9.17 -0.92 7.73
N ALA A 213 9.30 -1.12 6.42
CA ALA A 213 8.64 -2.22 5.73
C ALA A 213 9.05 -3.60 6.25
N ARG A 214 10.28 -3.74 6.77
CA ARG A 214 10.72 -5.02 7.31
C ARG A 214 10.04 -5.35 8.63
N LEU A 215 9.93 -4.35 9.51
CA LEU A 215 9.22 -4.50 10.78
C LEU A 215 7.73 -4.75 10.52
N GLY A 216 7.14 -3.95 9.64
CA GLY A 216 5.74 -4.11 9.22
C GLY A 216 5.47 -5.49 8.64
N ALA A 217 6.36 -5.98 7.78
CA ALA A 217 6.24 -7.31 7.20
C ALA A 217 6.37 -8.41 8.25
N PHE A 218 7.33 -8.30 9.19
CA PHE A 218 7.48 -9.25 10.29
C PHE A 218 6.22 -9.32 11.17
N VAL A 219 5.68 -8.17 11.57
CA VAL A 219 4.46 -8.13 12.40
C VAL A 219 3.26 -8.67 11.63
N SER A 220 3.15 -8.37 10.33
CA SER A 220 2.07 -8.89 9.48
C SER A 220 2.17 -10.41 9.31
N LEU A 221 3.37 -10.99 9.24
CA LEU A 221 3.55 -12.45 9.21
C LEU A 221 3.03 -13.12 10.48
N ILE A 222 3.34 -12.54 11.64
CA ILE A 222 2.81 -13.03 12.92
C ILE A 222 1.28 -12.92 12.90
N TYR A 223 0.75 -11.79 12.44
CA TYR A 223 -0.69 -11.60 12.31
C TYR A 223 -1.33 -12.65 11.41
N PHE A 224 -0.81 -12.90 10.20
CA PHE A 224 -1.35 -13.91 9.29
C PHE A 224 -1.29 -15.31 9.91
N LEU A 225 -0.20 -15.67 10.59
CA LEU A 225 -0.10 -16.94 11.31
C LEU A 225 -1.17 -17.07 12.40
N VAL A 226 -1.32 -16.05 13.24
CA VAL A 226 -2.29 -16.06 14.34
C VAL A 226 -3.72 -16.07 13.81
N ALA A 227 -4.02 -15.21 12.84
CA ALA A 227 -5.34 -15.13 12.22
C ALA A 227 -5.72 -16.47 11.58
N THR A 228 -4.81 -17.11 10.85
CA THR A 228 -5.14 -18.26 10.01
C THR A 228 -5.07 -19.60 10.75
N VAL A 229 -4.08 -19.76 11.63
CA VAL A 229 -3.89 -21.00 12.40
C VAL A 229 -4.69 -20.96 13.70
N GLY A 230 -4.80 -19.79 14.33
CA GLY A 230 -5.42 -19.64 15.64
C GLY A 230 -6.93 -19.46 15.61
N PHE A 231 -7.47 -18.66 14.68
CA PHE A 231 -8.84 -18.15 14.78
C PHE A 231 -9.71 -18.28 13.52
N GLY A 232 -9.11 -18.21 12.34
CA GLY A 232 -9.83 -18.10 11.06
C GLY A 232 -10.18 -19.46 10.44
N GLY A 233 -9.47 -20.52 10.82
CA GLY A 233 -9.76 -21.89 10.39
C GLY A 233 -9.47 -22.17 8.91
N GLU A 234 -8.85 -21.26 8.17
CA GLU A 234 -8.52 -21.44 6.76
C GLU A 234 -7.58 -22.63 6.55
N TRP A 235 -6.73 -22.94 7.53
CA TRP A 235 -5.85 -24.12 7.48
C TRP A 235 -6.61 -25.46 7.54
N SER A 236 -7.80 -25.48 8.15
CA SER A 236 -8.65 -26.67 8.24
C SER A 236 -9.69 -26.77 7.12
N ARG A 237 -9.93 -25.68 6.36
CA ARG A 237 -10.88 -25.62 5.23
C ARG A 237 -10.32 -26.10 3.88
N GLY A 238 -9.05 -26.50 3.84
CA GLY A 238 -8.38 -27.02 2.64
C GLY A 238 -7.57 -25.95 1.89
N TYR A 239 -7.08 -26.32 0.70
CA TYR A 239 -6.13 -25.48 -0.05
C TYR A 239 -6.78 -24.23 -0.64
N ALA A 240 -7.81 -24.41 -1.47
CA ALA A 240 -8.28 -23.36 -2.35
C ALA A 240 -8.99 -22.23 -1.57
N TRP A 241 -8.58 -20.99 -1.83
CA TRP A 241 -9.18 -19.80 -1.21
C TRP A 241 -10.69 -19.64 -1.50
N ALA A 242 -11.16 -20.17 -2.62
CA ALA A 242 -12.57 -20.15 -3.04
C ALA A 242 -13.39 -21.36 -2.53
N SER A 243 -12.87 -22.12 -1.57
CA SER A 243 -13.57 -23.31 -1.06
C SER A 243 -14.86 -22.95 -0.32
N ALA A 244 -15.84 -23.85 -0.40
CA ALA A 244 -17.10 -23.74 0.34
C ALA A 244 -16.82 -23.64 1.85
N GLY A 245 -17.45 -22.69 2.53
CA GLY A 245 -17.16 -22.38 3.94
C GLY A 245 -16.26 -21.16 4.15
N GLY A 246 -15.90 -20.44 3.08
CA GLY A 246 -15.35 -19.08 3.18
C GLY A 246 -13.84 -19.03 3.41
N GLY A 247 -13.06 -19.82 2.67
CA GLY A 247 -11.61 -19.65 2.63
C GLY A 247 -10.82 -20.95 2.52
N GLY A 248 -9.53 -20.80 2.26
CA GLY A 248 -8.51 -21.86 2.24
C GLY A 248 -7.12 -21.23 2.41
N TRP A 249 -6.13 -22.04 2.78
CA TRP A 249 -4.82 -21.52 3.20
C TRP A 249 -3.93 -20.99 2.07
N GLU A 250 -4.26 -21.25 0.80
CA GLU A 250 -3.48 -20.83 -0.38
C GLU A 250 -3.16 -19.33 -0.37
N TYR A 251 -4.18 -18.50 -0.17
CA TYR A 251 -4.03 -17.05 -0.23
C TYR A 251 -3.15 -16.52 0.90
N VAL A 252 -3.35 -17.03 2.12
CA VAL A 252 -2.54 -16.66 3.29
C VAL A 252 -1.10 -17.11 3.10
N MET A 253 -0.85 -18.32 2.58
CA MET A 253 0.51 -18.78 2.32
C MET A 253 1.21 -17.86 1.30
N LEU A 254 0.50 -17.44 0.25
CA LEU A 254 1.04 -16.48 -0.72
C LEU A 254 1.42 -15.15 -0.04
N LEU A 255 0.55 -14.60 0.81
CA LEU A 255 0.87 -13.41 1.60
C LEU A 255 2.11 -13.63 2.48
N MET A 256 2.20 -14.79 3.15
CA MET A 256 3.34 -15.10 4.00
C MET A 256 4.66 -15.16 3.22
N ILE A 257 4.67 -15.72 2.00
CA ILE A 257 5.88 -15.77 1.16
C ILE A 257 6.28 -14.36 0.73
N VAL A 258 5.32 -13.56 0.25
CA VAL A 258 5.59 -12.19 -0.21
C VAL A 258 6.11 -11.31 0.95
N PHE A 259 5.44 -11.35 2.09
CA PHE A 259 5.82 -10.58 3.27
C PHE A 259 7.12 -11.10 3.88
N GLY A 260 7.39 -12.40 3.83
CA GLY A 260 8.70 -12.99 4.16
C GLY A 260 9.82 -12.40 3.31
N GLY A 261 9.59 -12.27 2.00
CA GLY A 261 10.49 -11.57 1.09
C GLY A 261 10.74 -10.11 1.51
N VAL A 262 9.68 -9.33 1.75
CA VAL A 262 9.80 -7.92 2.17
C VAL A 262 10.51 -7.78 3.52
N MET A 263 10.24 -8.67 4.47
CA MET A 263 10.95 -8.72 5.77
C MET A 263 12.46 -8.89 5.58
N MET A 264 12.86 -9.70 4.60
CA MET A 264 14.25 -9.94 4.28
C MET A 264 14.88 -8.79 3.50
N THR A 265 14.18 -8.17 2.53
CA THR A 265 14.78 -7.22 1.59
C THR A 265 14.55 -5.74 1.92
N GLY A 266 13.44 -5.40 2.57
CA GLY A 266 12.96 -4.02 2.74
C GLY A 266 12.16 -3.50 1.54
N ALA A 267 11.85 -2.20 1.55
CA ALA A 267 10.88 -1.59 0.65
C ALA A 267 11.41 -1.18 -0.75
N GLY A 268 12.73 -1.01 -0.89
CA GLY A 268 13.37 -0.53 -2.12
C GLY A 268 13.19 0.97 -2.37
N LYS A 269 13.56 1.43 -3.57
CA LYS A 269 13.69 2.86 -3.91
C LYS A 269 12.38 3.64 -4.01
N PHE A 270 11.29 3.01 -4.45
CA PHE A 270 9.97 3.63 -4.52
C PHE A 270 9.19 3.35 -3.23
N SER A 271 9.59 4.00 -2.14
CA SER A 271 9.02 3.81 -0.80
C SER A 271 9.22 5.03 0.09
N LEU A 272 8.50 5.09 1.21
CA LEU A 272 8.73 6.10 2.25
C LEU A 272 10.08 5.90 2.94
N ASP A 273 10.48 4.66 3.22
CA ASP A 273 11.79 4.30 3.76
C ASP A 273 12.91 4.81 2.87
N GLY A 274 12.80 4.61 1.55
CA GLY A 274 13.80 5.06 0.59
C GLY A 274 13.99 6.58 0.62
N TRP A 275 12.90 7.32 0.68
CA TRP A 275 12.96 8.78 0.82
C TRP A 275 13.55 9.22 2.16
N LEU A 276 13.12 8.62 3.27
CA LEU A 276 13.61 8.94 4.62
C LEU A 276 15.10 8.64 4.77
N LEU A 277 15.58 7.53 4.20
CA LEU A 277 17.00 7.14 4.20
C LEU A 277 17.84 8.10 3.37
N HIS A 278 17.39 8.44 2.16
CA HIS A 278 18.06 9.42 1.30
C HIS A 278 18.21 10.78 2.01
N ARG A 279 17.18 11.21 2.73
CA ARG A 279 17.18 12.45 3.52
C ARG A 279 17.89 12.33 4.87
N ARG A 280 18.37 11.14 5.25
CA ARG A 280 18.98 10.84 6.56
C ARG A 280 18.08 11.21 7.74
N LEU A 281 16.77 11.02 7.59
CA LEU A 281 15.76 11.33 8.60
C LEU A 281 15.48 10.16 9.55
N ILE A 282 15.89 8.94 9.19
CA ILE A 282 15.78 7.76 10.08
C ILE A 282 16.95 7.77 11.07
N PRO A 283 16.70 7.73 12.39
CA PRO A 283 17.73 7.53 13.39
C PRO A 283 18.52 6.24 13.12
N GLN A 284 19.85 6.25 13.33
CA GLN A 284 20.71 5.10 13.02
C GLN A 284 20.24 3.78 13.64
N ARG A 285 19.64 3.82 14.84
CA ARG A 285 19.08 2.65 15.54
C ARG A 285 17.90 2.00 14.81
N LEU A 286 17.15 2.77 14.01
CA LEU A 286 15.96 2.31 13.29
C LEU A 286 16.26 1.94 11.83
N VAL A 287 17.42 2.31 11.28
CA VAL A 287 17.84 1.95 9.91
C VAL A 287 17.74 0.44 9.63
N PRO A 288 18.11 -0.48 10.54
CA PRO A 288 17.97 -1.92 10.30
C PRO A 288 16.53 -2.39 10.07
N LEU A 289 15.52 -1.61 10.50
CA LEU A 289 14.10 -1.90 10.29
C LEU A 289 13.61 -1.52 8.89
N ALA A 290 14.37 -0.69 8.17
CA ALA A 290 14.05 -0.23 6.82
C ALA A 290 14.86 -0.99 5.75
N VAL A 291 16.14 -1.28 6.01
CA VAL A 291 17.08 -1.87 5.03
C VAL A 291 18.00 -2.92 5.64
N ASN A 292 18.64 -3.74 4.81
CA ASN A 292 19.70 -4.67 5.21
C ASN A 292 21.01 -3.95 5.55
N LYS A 293 21.79 -4.53 6.48
CA LYS A 293 23.12 -4.02 6.88
C LYS A 293 24.09 -3.80 5.71
N GLN A 294 23.98 -4.59 4.65
CA GLN A 294 24.80 -4.43 3.43
C GLN A 294 24.44 -3.20 2.58
N GLY A 295 23.29 -2.55 2.83
CA GLY A 295 22.87 -1.32 2.14
C GLY A 295 23.43 -0.02 2.73
N GLN A 296 24.28 -0.10 3.76
CA GLN A 296 24.87 1.06 4.46
C GLN A 296 26.23 1.52 3.87
N GLY A 297 26.62 0.97 2.72
CA GLY A 297 27.86 1.33 2.00
C GLY A 297 27.85 2.73 1.41
#